data_AF-A0A8H4JYY7-F1
#
_entry.id   AF-A0A8H4JYY7-F1
#
_cell.length_a   1.000
_cell.length_b   1.000
_cell.length_c   1.000
_cell.angle_alpha   90.00
_cell.angle_beta   90.00
_cell.angle_gamma   90.00
#
_symmetry.space_group_name_H-M   'P 1'
#
loop_
_entity.id
_entity.type
_entity.pdbx_description
1 polymer ?
#
loop_
_entity_poly.entity_id
_entity_poly.type
_entity_poly.pdbx_seq_one_letter_code
_entity_poly.pdbx_strand_id
1 'polypeptide(L)'
;MSLTDETSLVEQLFLDRSIHDVLTSKWPAVEPWATMYVDAIREQRYGDAVWARYHIEGNVENGVIICPSPSDNMPVLDSIREDAVEANMNEPELYAKVHFYAKTSPSDGHPEVIKIIFEADKV
;
A
#
# COMPACT_ATOMS: atom_id res chain seq x y z
N MET A 1 -21.18 -5.18 -13.25
CA MET A 1 -19.84 -4.93 -12.69
C MET A 1 -19.08 -4.16 -13.76
N SER A 2 -18.74 -2.90 -13.52
CA SER A 2 -18.17 -2.03 -14.54
C SER A 2 -16.65 -2.25 -14.61
N LEU A 3 -16.16 -2.69 -15.77
CA LEU A 3 -14.74 -2.96 -16.07
C LEU A 3 -13.84 -1.70 -16.09
N THR A 4 -14.39 -0.53 -15.77
CA THR A 4 -13.74 0.77 -15.94
C THR A 4 -12.93 1.24 -14.72
N ASP A 5 -13.06 0.61 -13.56
CA ASP A 5 -12.39 1.03 -12.32
C ASP A 5 -11.01 0.38 -12.14
N GLU A 6 -10.78 -0.79 -12.75
CA GLU A 6 -9.56 -1.59 -12.52
C GLU A 6 -8.32 -1.09 -13.27
N THR A 7 -8.50 -0.17 -14.22
CA THR A 7 -7.42 0.52 -14.93
C THR A 7 -6.98 1.83 -14.25
N SER A 8 -7.81 2.36 -13.35
CA SER A 8 -7.47 3.56 -12.58
C SER A 8 -6.70 3.20 -11.32
N LEU A 9 -5.88 4.15 -10.86
CA LEU A 9 -5.29 4.11 -9.52
C LEU A 9 -6.38 4.37 -8.49
N VAL A 10 -6.39 3.56 -7.45
CA VAL A 10 -7.26 3.74 -6.27
C VAL A 10 -6.82 4.99 -5.50
N GLU A 11 -5.50 5.13 -5.35
CA GLU A 11 -4.80 6.22 -4.67
C GLU A 11 -3.38 6.29 -5.27
N GLN A 12 -2.71 7.44 -5.26
CA GLN A 12 -1.46 7.65 -6.01
C GLN A 12 -0.19 7.39 -5.19
N LEU A 13 -0.23 7.53 -3.86
CA LEU A 13 0.94 7.44 -2.97
C LEU A 13 1.25 5.98 -2.61
N PHE A 14 0.30 5.27 -2.01
CA PHE A 14 0.52 3.92 -1.49
C PHE A 14 -0.10 2.82 -2.35
N LEU A 15 -1.08 3.17 -3.19
CA LEU A 15 -1.72 2.24 -4.14
C LEU A 15 -1.42 2.65 -5.59
N ASP A 16 -0.16 2.98 -5.85
CA ASP A 16 0.41 3.49 -7.10
C ASP A 16 0.34 2.53 -8.30
N ARG A 17 -0.35 1.40 -8.16
CA ARG A 17 -0.55 0.38 -9.20
C ARG A 17 -2.02 0.12 -9.44
N SER A 18 -2.40 0.05 -10.71
CA SER A 18 -3.75 -0.38 -11.05
C SER A 18 -3.88 -1.90 -10.91
N ILE A 19 -5.09 -2.40 -10.65
CA ILE A 19 -5.37 -3.85 -10.68
C ILE A 19 -4.96 -4.43 -12.05
N HIS A 20 -5.21 -3.69 -13.13
CA HIS A 20 -4.83 -4.09 -14.48
C HIS A 20 -3.32 -4.33 -14.63
N ASP A 21 -2.47 -3.46 -14.07
CA ASP A 21 -1.01 -3.61 -14.20
C ASP A 21 -0.49 -4.84 -13.45
N VAL A 22 -1.06 -5.13 -12.27
CA VAL A 22 -0.75 -6.33 -11.50
C VAL A 22 -1.18 -7.58 -12.26
N LEU A 23 -2.41 -7.61 -12.78
CA LEU A 23 -2.95 -8.77 -13.51
C LEU A 23 -2.30 -9.01 -14.87
N THR A 24 -1.76 -7.98 -15.52
CA THR A 24 -1.08 -8.11 -16.82
C THR A 24 0.41 -8.42 -16.70
N SER A 25 0.91 -8.68 -15.48
CA SER A 25 2.32 -9.00 -15.20
C SER A 25 3.30 -7.98 -15.78
N LYS A 26 2.87 -6.72 -15.93
CA LYS A 26 3.77 -5.60 -16.25
C LYS A 26 4.69 -5.26 -15.07
N TRP A 27 4.40 -5.84 -13.91
CA TRP A 27 5.16 -5.77 -12.68
C TRP A 27 5.57 -7.17 -12.23
N PRO A 28 6.76 -7.36 -11.65
CA PRO A 28 7.18 -8.62 -11.04
C PRO A 28 6.46 -8.88 -9.71
N ALA A 29 5.12 -8.91 -9.73
CA ALA A 29 4.30 -9.18 -8.57
C ALA A 29 4.36 -10.67 -8.22
N VAL A 30 4.60 -10.99 -6.94
CA VAL A 30 4.69 -12.38 -6.46
C VAL A 30 3.45 -12.79 -5.65
N GLU A 31 3.14 -14.09 -5.67
CA GLU A 31 2.07 -14.66 -4.86
C GLU A 31 2.52 -14.94 -3.41
N PRO A 32 1.63 -14.84 -2.40
CA PRO A 32 0.18 -14.55 -2.51
C PRO A 32 -0.15 -13.05 -2.60
N TRP A 33 0.85 -12.18 -2.57
CA TRP A 33 0.66 -10.73 -2.41
C TRP A 33 -0.04 -10.07 -3.59
N ALA A 34 0.21 -10.54 -4.82
CA ALA A 34 -0.49 -10.07 -6.01
C ALA A 34 -2.00 -10.31 -5.90
N THR A 35 -2.42 -11.53 -5.54
CA THR A 35 -3.83 -11.85 -5.32
C THR A 35 -4.41 -11.05 -4.17
N MET A 36 -3.71 -10.99 -3.03
CA MET A 36 -4.16 -10.22 -1.85
C MET A 36 -4.37 -8.74 -2.17
N TYR A 37 -3.46 -8.13 -2.94
CA TYR A 37 -3.56 -6.73 -3.36
C TYR A 37 -4.84 -6.47 -4.15
N VAL A 38 -5.12 -7.30 -5.15
CA VAL A 38 -6.28 -7.14 -6.03
C VAL A 38 -7.59 -7.35 -5.26
N ASP A 39 -7.67 -8.41 -4.45
CA ASP A 39 -8.87 -8.71 -3.67
C ASP A 39 -9.12 -7.65 -2.60
N ALA A 40 -8.08 -7.18 -1.92
CA ALA A 40 -8.18 -6.13 -0.91
C ALA A 40 -8.72 -4.83 -1.50
N ILE A 41 -8.27 -4.42 -2.70
CA ILE A 41 -8.82 -3.25 -3.39
C ILE A 41 -10.31 -3.45 -3.72
N ARG A 42 -10.67 -4.59 -4.31
CA ARG A 42 -12.07 -4.88 -4.69
C ARG A 42 -13.00 -4.91 -3.49
N GLU A 43 -12.51 -5.41 -2.37
CA GLU A 43 -13.24 -5.50 -1.10
C GLU A 43 -13.13 -4.22 -0.24
N GLN A 44 -12.42 -3.20 -0.74
CA GLN A 44 -12.18 -1.92 -0.05
C GLN A 44 -11.50 -2.09 1.32
N ARG A 45 -10.67 -3.13 1.47
CA ARG A 45 -9.76 -3.35 2.62
C ARG A 45 -8.43 -2.67 2.33
N TYR A 46 -8.38 -1.34 2.45
CA TYR A 46 -7.22 -0.58 1.96
C TYR A 46 -5.94 -0.76 2.78
N GLY A 47 -6.04 -1.09 4.07
CA GLY A 47 -4.88 -1.44 4.90
C GLY A 47 -4.23 -2.72 4.40
N ASP A 48 -5.03 -3.76 4.12
CA ASP A 48 -4.57 -4.98 3.48
C ASP A 48 -3.97 -4.73 2.09
N ALA A 49 -4.56 -3.81 1.31
CA ALA A 49 -4.04 -3.46 -0.01
C ALA A 49 -2.66 -2.79 0.07
N VAL A 50 -2.48 -1.82 0.97
CA VAL A 50 -1.17 -1.18 1.19
C VAL A 50 -0.17 -2.19 1.73
N TRP A 51 -0.56 -3.02 2.69
CA TRP A 51 0.30 -4.08 3.21
C TRP A 51 0.79 -5.01 2.09
N ALA A 52 -0.13 -5.50 1.25
CA ALA A 52 0.20 -6.36 0.12
C ALA A 52 1.11 -5.63 -0.89
N ARG A 53 0.92 -4.33 -1.12
CA ARG A 53 1.75 -3.54 -2.03
C ARG A 53 3.23 -3.50 -1.62
N TYR A 54 3.52 -3.38 -0.33
CA TYR A 54 4.90 -3.39 0.17
C TYR A 54 5.54 -4.79 0.12
N HIS A 55 4.73 -5.84 0.08
CA HIS A 55 5.22 -7.22 -0.04
C HIS A 55 5.24 -7.73 -1.50
N ILE A 56 4.65 -6.98 -2.43
CA ILE A 56 4.34 -7.48 -3.78
C ILE A 56 5.58 -7.86 -4.60
N GLU A 57 6.73 -7.29 -4.29
CA GLU A 57 8.01 -7.56 -4.97
C GLU A 57 8.75 -8.79 -4.41
N GLY A 58 8.25 -9.38 -3.31
CA GLY A 58 8.81 -10.60 -2.72
C GLY A 58 10.12 -10.41 -1.95
N ASN A 59 10.52 -9.17 -1.68
CA ASN A 59 11.70 -8.80 -0.90
C ASN A 59 11.40 -8.64 0.60
N VAL A 60 10.31 -9.23 1.11
CA VAL A 60 9.93 -9.10 2.53
C VAL A 60 9.95 -10.45 3.23
N GLU A 61 10.68 -10.52 4.34
CA GLU A 61 10.75 -11.70 5.22
C GLU A 61 10.31 -11.32 6.64
N ASN A 62 9.33 -12.04 7.18
CA ASN A 62 8.77 -11.80 8.53
C ASN A 62 8.36 -10.33 8.78
N GLY A 63 7.82 -9.66 7.76
CA GLY A 63 7.41 -8.24 7.83
C GLY A 63 8.57 -7.24 7.78
N VAL A 64 9.78 -7.68 7.40
CA VAL A 64 10.96 -6.84 7.22
C VAL A 64 11.36 -6.83 5.75
N ILE A 65 11.47 -5.66 5.17
CA ILE A 65 12.01 -5.45 3.82
C ILE A 65 13.50 -5.79 3.87
N ILE A 66 13.90 -6.76 3.05
CA ILE A 66 15.27 -7.24 2.93
C ILE A 66 15.95 -6.50 1.79
N CYS A 67 16.91 -5.67 2.16
CA CYS A 67 17.71 -4.87 1.24
C CYS A 67 19.05 -5.57 0.94
N PRO A 68 19.72 -5.25 -0.18
CA PRO A 68 21.05 -5.79 -0.48
C PRO A 68 22.09 -5.48 0.62
N SER A 69 21.92 -4.33 1.31
CA SER A 69 22.67 -4.00 2.52
C SER A 69 21.83 -4.30 3.75
N PRO A 70 22.27 -5.21 4.65
CA PRO A 70 21.52 -5.54 5.87
C PRO A 70 21.28 -4.37 6.81
N SER A 71 22.10 -3.30 6.73
CA SER A 71 21.91 -2.06 7.50
C SER A 71 20.63 -1.32 7.13
N ASP A 72 20.12 -1.58 5.92
CA ASP A 72 18.98 -0.88 5.33
C ASP A 72 17.72 -1.74 5.41
N ASN A 73 17.79 -2.89 6.09
CA ASN A 73 16.61 -3.70 6.37
C ASN A 73 15.68 -2.93 7.29
N MET A 74 14.41 -2.85 6.91
CA MET A 74 13.43 -2.04 7.63
C MET A 74 12.12 -2.79 7.77
N PRO A 75 11.47 -2.75 8.96
CA PRO A 75 10.10 -3.25 9.09
C PRO A 75 9.16 -2.53 8.11
N VAL A 76 8.26 -3.28 7.47
CA VAL A 76 7.32 -2.72 6.49
C VAL A 76 6.50 -1.57 7.08
N LEU A 77 6.07 -1.69 8.34
CA LEU A 77 5.32 -0.63 9.03
C LEU A 77 6.15 0.64 9.25
N ASP A 78 7.46 0.52 9.44
CA ASP A 78 8.35 1.68 9.60
C ASP A 78 8.59 2.34 8.25
N SER A 79 8.78 1.55 7.18
CA SER A 79 8.89 2.07 5.81
C SER A 79 7.61 2.82 5.38
N ILE A 80 6.42 2.26 5.65
CA ILE A 80 5.15 2.96 5.40
C ILE A 80 5.07 4.28 6.16
N ARG A 81 5.56 4.31 7.42
CA ARG A 81 5.56 5.54 8.22
C ARG A 81 6.49 6.58 7.63
N GLU A 82 7.70 6.20 7.23
CA GLU A 82 8.67 7.11 6.62
C GLU A 82 8.11 7.70 5.33
N ASP A 83 7.54 6.86 4.45
CA ASP A 83 6.92 7.31 3.20
C ASP A 83 5.73 8.25 3.47
N ALA A 84 4.93 7.99 4.51
CA ALA A 84 3.82 8.87 4.91
C ALA A 84 4.30 10.23 5.42
N VAL A 85 5.34 10.25 6.25
CA VAL A 85 5.94 11.50 6.74
C VAL A 85 6.56 12.28 5.59
N GLU A 86 7.30 11.61 4.71
CA GLU A 86 7.92 12.23 3.54
C GLU A 86 6.87 12.83 2.60
N ALA A 87 5.81 12.08 2.29
CA ALA A 87 4.70 12.55 1.46
C ALA A 87 3.98 13.76 2.09
N ASN A 88 3.77 13.76 3.42
CA ASN A 88 3.16 14.90 4.11
C ASN A 88 4.05 16.17 4.01
N MET A 89 5.37 16.01 4.11
CA MET A 89 6.31 17.13 4.05
C MET A 89 6.51 17.67 2.63
N ASN A 90 6.63 16.79 1.64
CA ASN A 90 7.03 17.16 0.28
C ASN A 90 5.84 17.31 -0.67
N GLU A 91 4.76 16.56 -0.46
CA GLU A 91 3.60 16.48 -1.36
C GLU A 91 2.26 16.59 -0.60
N PRO A 92 2.04 17.64 0.22
CA PRO A 92 0.88 17.74 1.11
C PRO A 92 -0.48 17.69 0.39
N GLU A 93 -0.55 18.15 -0.87
CA GLU A 93 -1.78 18.06 -1.67
C GLU A 93 -2.13 16.63 -2.09
N LEU A 94 -1.11 15.80 -2.35
CA LEU A 94 -1.31 14.37 -2.61
C LEU A 94 -1.58 13.64 -1.29
N TYR A 95 -0.85 13.99 -0.24
CA TYR A 95 -1.04 13.41 1.08
C TYR A 95 -2.44 13.68 1.63
N ALA A 96 -3.04 14.86 1.39
CA ALA A 96 -4.44 15.13 1.76
C ALA A 96 -5.44 14.12 1.16
N LYS A 97 -5.09 13.44 0.06
CA LYS A 97 -5.93 12.41 -0.56
C LYS A 97 -5.92 11.09 0.22
N VAL A 98 -4.98 10.87 1.14
CA VAL A 98 -4.96 9.65 2.00
C VAL A 98 -6.16 9.57 2.92
N HIS A 99 -6.92 10.67 3.13
CA HIS A 99 -8.25 10.64 3.75
C HIS A 99 -9.22 9.66 3.08
N PHE A 100 -8.96 9.27 1.83
CA PHE A 100 -9.64 8.18 1.15
C PHE A 100 -9.63 6.87 1.98
N TYR A 101 -8.60 6.58 2.77
CA TYR A 101 -8.54 5.36 3.58
C TYR A 101 -9.53 5.33 4.75
N ALA A 102 -10.16 6.47 5.10
CA ALA A 102 -11.18 6.53 6.14
C ALA A 102 -12.44 5.72 5.82
N LYS A 103 -12.67 5.37 4.54
CA LYS A 103 -13.77 4.49 4.10
C LYS A 103 -13.38 3.02 4.00
N THR A 104 -12.27 2.60 4.61
CA THR A 104 -11.89 1.18 4.61
C THR A 104 -12.99 0.30 5.19
N SER A 105 -13.09 -0.93 4.69
CA SER A 105 -14.03 -1.92 5.21
C SER A 105 -13.68 -2.29 6.67
N PRO A 106 -14.68 -2.53 7.55
CA PRO A 106 -14.43 -3.06 8.90
C PRO A 106 -13.78 -4.45 8.92
N SER A 107 -13.76 -5.16 7.78
CA SER A 107 -13.12 -6.46 7.63
C SER A 107 -11.64 -6.37 7.26
N ASP A 108 -11.06 -5.16 7.24
CA ASP A 108 -9.64 -4.93 7.00
C ASP A 108 -8.79 -5.60 8.09
N GLY A 109 -7.82 -6.41 7.66
CA GLY A 109 -6.93 -7.16 8.52
C GLY A 109 -5.74 -6.36 9.05
N HIS A 110 -5.43 -5.20 8.43
CA HIS A 110 -4.30 -4.35 8.79
C HIS A 110 -4.74 -2.90 9.07
N PRO A 111 -5.66 -2.65 10.01
CA PRO A 111 -6.07 -1.30 10.38
C PRO A 111 -4.92 -0.45 10.93
N GLU A 112 -3.87 -1.08 11.47
CA GLU A 112 -2.65 -0.42 11.91
C GLU A 112 -1.90 0.31 10.79
N VAL A 113 -1.96 -0.18 9.55
CA VAL A 113 -1.34 0.47 8.38
C VAL A 113 -2.01 1.81 8.12
N ILE A 114 -3.35 1.83 8.07
CA ILE A 114 -4.12 3.06 7.89
C ILE A 114 -3.88 4.04 9.03
N LYS A 115 -3.79 3.52 10.26
CA LYS A 115 -3.49 4.34 11.44
C LYS A 115 -2.13 5.02 11.33
N ILE A 116 -1.08 4.29 10.92
CA ILE A 116 0.27 4.85 10.73
C ILE A 116 0.26 5.95 9.67
N ILE A 117 -0.42 5.72 8.55
CA ILE A 117 -0.55 6.72 7.49
C ILE A 117 -1.21 7.99 8.06
N PHE A 118 -2.29 7.90 8.84
CA PHE A 118 -2.91 9.08 9.44
C PHE A 118 -2.11 9.74 10.57
N GLU A 119 -1.23 9.00 11.25
CA GLU A 119 -0.41 9.56 12.33
C GLU A 119 0.75 10.42 11.81
N ALA A 120 1.18 10.25 10.55
CA ALA A 120 2.20 11.09 9.92
C ALA A 120 1.77 12.56 9.75
N ASP A 121 0.48 12.88 9.90
CA ASP A 121 -0.05 14.25 9.93
C ASP A 121 0.31 15.00 11.24
N LYS A 122 0.72 14.28 12.29
CA LYS A 122 0.93 14.83 13.64
C LYS A 122 2.41 15.12 13.95
N VAL A 123 3.31 14.95 12.98
CA VAL A 123 4.76 15.06 13.16
C VAL A 123 5.26 16.47 12.91
#